data_AF-A0A536IWI9-F1
#
_entry.id   AF-A0A536IWI9-F1
#
_cell.length_a   1.000
_cell.length_b   1.000
_cell.length_c   1.000
_cell.angle_alpha   90.00
_cell.angle_beta   90.00
_cell.angle_gamma   90.00
#
_symmetry.space_group_name_H-M   'P 1'
#
loop_
_entity.id
_entity.type
_entity.pdbx_description
1 polymer ?
#
loop_
_entity_poly.entity_id
_entity_poly.type
_entity_poly.pdbx_seq_one_letter_code
_entity_poly.pdbx_strand_id
1 'polypeptide(L)' 'MNELPDDFADSLSRVLDPRHREVVAEIIEAATMLDDVGLRRFLQLFAARVRASDAPVRAEELREFLQQAARARR' A
#
# COMPACT_ATOMS: atom_id res chain seq x y z
N MET A 1 22.30 -3.60 -3.52
CA MET A 1 20.88 -3.36 -3.86
C MET A 1 20.28 -4.73 -4.09
N ASN A 2 19.26 -5.12 -3.32
CA ASN A 2 18.46 -6.27 -3.70
C ASN A 2 17.53 -5.78 -4.79
N GLU A 3 17.72 -6.26 -6.01
CA GLU A 3 16.76 -6.04 -7.09
C GLU A 3 15.42 -6.63 -6.66
N LEU A 4 14.34 -5.93 -7.01
CA LEU A 4 13.01 -6.48 -6.80
C LEU A 4 12.89 -7.78 -7.60
N PRO A 5 12.27 -8.83 -7.04
CA PRO A 5 11.99 -10.05 -7.79
C PRO A 5 11.27 -9.74 -9.10
N ASP A 6 11.58 -10.47 -10.18
CA ASP A 6 10.94 -10.29 -11.49
C ASP A 6 9.40 -10.43 -11.41
N ASP A 7 8.92 -11.25 -10.48
CA ASP A 7 7.51 -11.50 -10.22
C ASP A 7 6.87 -10.49 -9.25
N PHE A 8 7.60 -9.47 -8.80
CA PHE A 8 7.11 -8.53 -7.79
C PHE A 8 5.82 -7.82 -8.21
N ALA A 9 5.74 -7.38 -9.46
CA ALA A 9 4.56 -6.70 -9.99
C ALA A 9 3.35 -7.66 -10.04
N ASP A 10 3.56 -8.92 -10.44
CA ASP A 10 2.52 -9.95 -10.48
C ASP A 10 2.06 -10.32 -9.06
N SER A 11 2.99 -10.52 -8.13
CA SER A 11 2.71 -10.79 -6.73
C SER A 11 1.95 -9.63 -6.08
N LEU A 12 2.33 -8.39 -6.35
CA LEU A 12 1.60 -7.20 -5.88
C LEU A 12 0.19 -7.13 -6.46
N SER A 13 0.01 -7.47 -7.74
CA SER A 13 -1.31 -7.47 -8.40
C SER A 13 -2.29 -8.47 -7.79
N ARG A 14 -1.80 -9.58 -7.22
CA ARG A 14 -2.62 -10.59 -6.53
C ARG A 14 -3.03 -10.16 -5.12
N VAL A 15 -2.19 -9.35 -4.48
CA VAL A 15 -2.45 -8.81 -3.15
C VAL A 15 -3.49 -7.68 -3.21
N LEU A 16 -3.57 -6.96 -4.32
CA LEU A 16 -4.48 -5.84 -4.51
C LEU A 16 -5.76 -6.28 -5.22
N ASP A 17 -6.90 -5.65 -4.94
CA ASP A 17 -8.12 -5.91 -5.70
C ASP A 17 -7.95 -5.45 -7.17
N PRO A 18 -7.97 -6.38 -8.15
CA PRO A 18 -7.72 -6.05 -9.56
C PRO A 18 -8.80 -5.15 -10.17
N ARG A 19 -10.01 -5.08 -9.58
CA ARG A 19 -11.11 -4.22 -10.08
C ARG A 19 -10.84 -2.73 -9.86
N HIS A 20 -9.89 -2.38 -9.00
CA HIS A 20 -9.61 -1.01 -8.60
C HIS A 20 -8.19 -0.57 -8.94
N ARG A 21 -7.55 -1.19 -9.95
CA ARG A 21 -6.14 -0.98 -10.30
C ARG A 21 -5.73 0.49 -10.44
N GLU A 22 -6.53 1.31 -11.13
CA GLU A 22 -6.24 2.74 -11.33
C GLU A 22 -6.27 3.50 -9.99
N VAL A 23 -7.33 3.29 -9.20
CA VAL A 23 -7.48 3.93 -7.89
C VAL A 23 -6.34 3.52 -6.95
N VAL A 24 -5.92 2.26 -6.99
CA VAL A 24 -4.78 1.78 -6.18
C VAL A 24 -3.48 2.46 -6.60
N ALA A 25 -3.24 2.64 -7.91
CA ALA A 25 -2.05 3.33 -8.40
C ALA A 25 -2.00 4.78 -7.88
N GLU A 26 -3.12 5.51 -7.94
CA GLU A 26 -3.22 6.88 -7.41
C GLU A 26 -2.93 6.95 -5.90
N ILE A 27 -3.41 5.97 -5.12
CA ILE A 27 -3.17 5.95 -3.67
C ILE A 27 -1.70 5.67 -3.36
N ILE A 28 -1.07 4.74 -4.08
CA ILE A 28 0.36 4.45 -3.92
C ILE A 28 1.19 5.68 -4.29
N GLU A 29 0.86 6.35 -5.39
CA GLU A 29 1.51 7.60 -5.80
C GLU A 29 1.36 8.69 -4.71
N ALA A 30 0.15 8.87 -4.18
CA ALA A 30 -0.08 9.80 -3.08
C ALA A 30 0.71 9.42 -1.80
N ALA A 31 0.90 8.13 -1.53
CA ALA A 31 1.74 7.67 -0.42
C ALA A 31 3.22 8.05 -0.61
N THR A 32 3.72 8.08 -1.85
CA THR A 32 5.11 8.50 -2.13
C THR A 32 5.36 9.99 -1.82
N MET A 33 4.28 10.79 -1.72
CA MET A 33 4.36 12.21 -1.37
C MET A 33 4.42 12.46 0.14
N LEU A 34 4.29 11.41 0.97
CA LEU A 34 4.50 11.50 2.41
C LEU A 34 6.00 11.68 2.73
N ASP A 35 6.29 12.19 3.93
CA ASP A 35 7.65 12.10 4.47
C ASP A 35 8.02 10.64 4.81
N ASP A 36 9.30 10.38 5.08
CA ASP A 36 9.81 9.03 5.35
C ASP A 36 9.07 8.33 6.50
N VAL A 37 8.65 9.09 7.52
CA VAL A 37 7.91 8.56 8.67
C VAL A 37 6.50 8.14 8.24
N GLY A 38 5.80 8.99 7.50
CA GLY A 38 4.48 8.71 6.95
C GLY A 38 4.51 7.54 5.97
N LEU A 39 5.44 7.55 5.02
CA LEU A 39 5.60 6.46 4.05
C LEU A 39 5.92 5.13 4.74
N ARG A 40 6.84 5.14 5.72
CA ARG A 40 7.13 3.95 6.54
C ARG A 40 5.90 3.45 7.26
N ARG A 41 5.09 4.34 7.83
CA ARG A 41 3.85 3.96 8.54
C ARG A 41 2.82 3.36 7.57
N PHE A 42 2.64 3.94 6.39
CA PHE A 42 1.77 3.41 5.34
C PHE A 42 2.18 1.97 4.98
N LEU A 43 3.45 1.74 4.70
CA LEU A 43 3.97 0.41 4.36
C LEU A 43 3.81 -0.60 5.50
N GLN A 44 3.94 -0.17 6.76
CA GLN A 44 3.70 -1.02 7.93
C GLN A 44 2.23 -1.46 8.04
N LEU A 45 1.29 -0.54 7.82
CA LEU A 45 -0.15 -0.86 7.85
C LEU A 45 -0.50 -1.83 6.72
N PHE A 46 -0.01 -1.57 5.51
CA PHE A 46 -0.18 -2.46 4.38
C PHE A 46 0.38 -3.86 4.66
N ALA A 47 1.64 -3.96 5.11
CA ALA A 47 2.27 -5.25 5.42
C ALA A 47 1.54 -6.00 6.54
N ALA A 48 1.04 -5.30 7.56
CA ALA A 48 0.23 -5.91 8.62
C ALA A 48 -1.08 -6.48 8.06
N ARG A 49 -1.75 -5.74 7.17
CA ARG A 49 -2.99 -6.19 6.53
C ARG A 49 -2.78 -7.42 5.65
N VAL A 50 -1.69 -7.48 4.90
CA VAL A 50 -1.33 -8.65 4.06
C VAL A 50 -1.09 -9.89 4.92
N ARG A 51 -0.46 -9.74 6.10
CA ARG A 51 -0.22 -10.86 7.02
C ARG A 51 -1.49 -11.33 7.75
N ALA A 52 -2.45 -10.43 7.94
CA ALA A 52 -3.65 -10.71 8.72
C ALA A 52 -4.76 -11.41 7.93
N SER A 53 -4.75 -11.33 6.59
CA SER A 53 -5.77 -11.96 5.75
C SER A 53 -5.29 -12.17 4.32
N ASP A 54 -5.62 -13.35 3.78
CA ASP A 54 -5.36 -13.73 2.38
C ASP A 54 -6.32 -13.07 1.37
N ALA A 55 -7.30 -12.28 1.84
CA ALA A 55 -8.21 -11.55 0.97
C ALA A 55 -7.49 -10.33 0.35
N PRO A 56 -7.73 -10.04 -0.95
CA PRO A 56 -7.17 -8.87 -1.62
C PRO A 56 -7.45 -7.58 -0.83
N VAL A 57 -6.44 -6.71 -0.77
CA VAL A 57 -6.53 -5.40 -0.15
C VAL A 57 -7.32 -4.48 -1.07
N ARG A 58 -8.38 -3.89 -0.53
CA ARG A 58 -9.27 -3.00 -1.29
C ARG A 58 -8.75 -1.57 -1.31
N ALA A 59 -9.24 -0.79 -2.27
CA ALA A 59 -8.90 0.62 -2.39
C ALA A 59 -9.31 1.43 -1.15
N GLU A 60 -10.43 1.08 -0.52
CA GLU A 60 -10.88 1.72 0.72
C GLU A 60 -9.88 1.51 1.87
N GLU A 61 -9.36 0.30 2.02
CA GLU A 61 -8.36 -0.04 3.05
C GLU A 61 -7.07 0.75 2.82
N LEU A 62 -6.62 0.85 1.57
CA LEU A 62 -5.43 1.65 1.23
C LEU A 62 -5.63 3.14 1.53
N ARG A 63 -6.82 3.69 1.27
CA ARG A 63 -7.16 5.08 1.63
C ARG A 63 -7.11 5.29 3.14
N GLU A 64 -7.62 4.34 3.92
CA GLU A 64 -7.53 4.39 5.38
C GLU A 64 -6.08 4.37 5.86
N PHE A 65 -5.23 3.53 5.27
CA PHE A 65 -3.80 3.49 5.61
C PHE A 65 -3.12 4.82 5.30
N LEU A 66 -3.41 5.42 4.14
CA LEU A 66 -2.87 6.72 3.75
C LEU A 66 -3.30 7.82 4.73
N GLN A 67 -4.58 7.85 5.11
CA GLN A 67 -5.08 8.83 6.08
C GLN A 67 -4.46 8.66 7.48
N GLN A 68 -4.28 7.43 7.94
CA GLN A 68 -3.62 7.15 9.23
C GLN A 68 -2.14 7.56 9.20
N ALA A 69 -1.45 7.27 8.11
CA ALA A 69 -0.05 7.65 7.92
C ALA A 69 0.13 9.18 7.87
N ALA A 70 -0.74 9.89 7.15
CA ALA A 70 -0.71 11.36 7.07
C ALA A 70 -1.01 12.04 8.42
N ARG A 71 -1.83 11.41 9.28
CA ARG A 71 -2.16 11.93 10.62
C ARG A 71 -1.02 11.80 11.62
N ALA A 72 -0.09 10.86 11.44
CA ALA A 72 1.07 10.69 12.33
C ALA A 72 2.04 11.88 12.32
N ARG A 73 1.86 12.84 11.40
CA ARG A 73 2.64 14.08 11.27
C ARG A 73 2.10 15.24 12.12
N ARG A 74 0.87 15.15 12.63
CA ARG A 74 0.25 16.18 13.49
C ARG A 74 0.46 15.86 14.96
#